data_AF-A0A7W9UKU0-F1
#
_entry.id   AF-A0A7W9UKU0-F1
#
_cell.length_a   1.000
_cell.length_b   1.000
_cell.length_c   1.000
_cell.angle_alpha   90.00
_cell.angle_beta   90.00
_cell.angle_gamma   90.00
#
_symmetry.space_group_name_H-M   'P 1'
#
loop_
_entity.id
_entity.type
_entity.pdbx_description
1 polymer ?
#
loop_
_entity_poly.entity_id
_entity_poly.type
_entity_poly.pdbx_seq_one_letter_code
_entity_poly.pdbx_strand_id
1 'polypeptide(L)'
;MLLLINEGAELSPAEQRFAEWVEWSPAQPGVVLLNVDVPNRGFTRQIDALIWTRQRCIVVEVKGFRSRQDGTLVVPPNGPWQMSDGRVADIYGNTYDHNPITQVRANALAMKNWATQITRRRRFVYGLVLVMLRPDQDVPSLDAQVRPEKIDIVVEDFDVFRYYLHRLADHSVQWTAAQVDTLITRLGLAHLYGGRRDIIATALEEPAHDYA
;
A
#
# COMPACT_ATOMS: atom_id res chain seq x y z
N MET A 1 -13.41 2.10 -4.67
CA MET A 1 -12.84 1.31 -3.54
C MET A 1 -13.55 1.69 -2.23
N LEU A 2 -13.58 0.77 -1.26
CA LEU A 2 -13.97 1.07 0.12
C LEU A 2 -12.74 1.52 0.90
N LEU A 3 -12.76 2.74 1.43
CA LEU A 3 -11.71 3.26 2.31
C LEU A 3 -12.09 3.05 3.78
N LEU A 4 -11.18 2.45 4.54
CA LEU A 4 -11.30 2.22 5.98
C LEU A 4 -10.10 2.86 6.67
N ILE A 5 -10.36 3.73 7.65
CA ILE A 5 -9.31 4.44 8.39
C ILE A 5 -9.41 4.02 9.86
N ASN A 6 -8.30 3.56 10.43
CA ASN A 6 -8.23 3.24 11.84
C ASN A 6 -8.29 4.54 12.67
N GLU A 7 -9.42 4.81 13.33
CA GLU A 7 -9.77 6.11 13.96
C GLU A 7 -8.81 6.57 15.08
N GLY A 8 -7.88 5.72 15.54
CA GLY A 8 -6.85 6.06 16.53
C GLY A 8 -5.56 6.66 15.95
N ALA A 9 -5.48 6.85 14.64
CA ALA A 9 -4.26 7.25 13.94
C ALA A 9 -4.26 8.72 13.49
N GLU A 10 -3.26 9.49 13.92
CA GLU A 10 -2.93 10.74 13.24
C GLU A 10 -2.20 10.43 11.92
N LEU A 11 -2.92 10.52 10.82
CA LEU A 11 -2.33 10.38 9.49
C LEU A 11 -1.38 11.54 9.20
N SER A 12 -0.20 11.25 8.67
CA SER A 12 0.70 12.25 8.11
C SER A 12 0.06 12.96 6.90
N PRO A 13 0.53 14.16 6.51
CA PRO A 13 0.00 14.84 5.32
C PRO A 13 0.08 14.01 4.04
N ALA A 14 1.10 13.15 3.90
CA ALA A 14 1.23 12.25 2.75
C ALA A 14 0.17 11.14 2.77
N GLU A 15 -0.14 10.57 3.94
CA GLU A 15 -1.19 9.57 4.10
C GLU A 15 -2.59 10.17 3.92
N GLN A 16 -2.82 11.40 4.38
CA GLN A 16 -4.07 12.13 4.14
C GLN A 16 -4.29 12.34 2.64
N ARG A 17 -3.27 12.79 1.92
CA ARG A 17 -3.33 12.95 0.46
C ARG A 17 -3.55 11.62 -0.28
N PHE A 18 -2.98 10.54 0.25
CA PHE A 18 -3.26 9.20 -0.28
C PHE A 18 -4.72 8.77 -0.04
N ALA A 19 -5.29 9.09 1.12
CA ALA A 19 -6.70 8.85 1.41
C ALA A 19 -7.61 9.59 0.40
N GLU A 20 -7.31 10.87 0.13
CA GLU A 20 -8.02 11.68 -0.89
C GLU A 20 -7.98 11.01 -2.27
N TRP A 21 -6.83 10.48 -2.69
CA TRP A 21 -6.72 9.74 -3.97
C TRP A 21 -7.62 8.51 -4.02
N VAL A 22 -7.69 7.75 -2.92
CA VAL A 22 -8.55 6.56 -2.85
C VAL A 22 -10.02 6.96 -2.96
N GLU A 23 -10.43 8.04 -2.30
CA GLU A 23 -11.80 8.58 -2.37
C GLU A 23 -12.15 9.10 -3.76
N TRP A 24 -11.22 9.78 -4.44
CA TRP A 24 -11.40 10.28 -5.82
C TRP A 24 -11.38 9.19 -6.88
N SER A 25 -10.98 7.96 -6.54
CA SER A 25 -10.94 6.82 -7.45
C SER A 25 -12.06 5.80 -7.18
N PRO A 26 -13.35 6.20 -7.15
CA PRO A 26 -14.44 5.30 -6.74
C PRO A 26 -14.60 4.12 -7.68
N ALA A 27 -14.24 4.28 -8.96
CA ALA A 27 -14.39 3.28 -10.01
C ALA A 27 -13.44 2.08 -9.93
N GLN A 28 -12.45 2.08 -9.04
CA GLN A 28 -11.57 0.91 -8.86
C GLN A 28 -12.18 -0.03 -7.80
N PRO A 29 -12.39 -1.33 -8.10
CA PRO A 29 -12.80 -2.30 -7.10
C PRO A 29 -11.65 -2.57 -6.12
N GLY A 30 -11.96 -2.60 -4.83
CA GLY A 30 -11.01 -2.89 -3.78
C GLY A 30 -11.39 -2.37 -2.41
N VAL A 31 -10.67 -2.84 -1.40
CA VAL A 31 -10.71 -2.34 -0.03
C VAL A 31 -9.35 -1.76 0.33
N VAL A 32 -9.33 -0.55 0.84
CA VAL A 32 -8.13 0.12 1.35
C VAL A 32 -8.28 0.29 2.85
N LEU A 33 -7.25 -0.09 3.60
CA LEU A 33 -7.19 0.07 5.04
C LEU A 33 -5.94 0.89 5.39
N LEU A 34 -6.13 2.03 6.04
CA LEU A 34 -5.06 2.93 6.46
C LEU A 34 -4.67 2.72 7.93
N ASN A 35 -3.38 2.88 8.19
CA ASN A 35 -2.71 2.77 9.48
C ASN A 35 -3.03 1.46 10.23
N VAL A 36 -2.35 0.39 9.83
CA VAL A 36 -2.64 -0.98 10.23
C VAL A 36 -1.51 -1.59 11.02
N ASP A 37 -1.82 -2.07 12.22
CA ASP A 37 -0.90 -2.89 13.01
C ASP A 37 -1.01 -4.37 12.65
N VAL A 38 -0.02 -4.87 11.90
CA VAL A 38 0.04 -6.30 11.53
C VAL A 38 0.88 -7.08 12.54
N PRO A 39 0.36 -8.18 13.13
CA PRO A 39 1.15 -9.03 14.01
C PRO A 39 2.34 -9.68 13.31
N ASN A 40 3.51 -9.60 13.92
CA ASN A 40 4.77 -10.13 13.39
C ASN A 40 5.71 -10.57 14.53
N ARG A 41 5.98 -11.88 14.65
CA ARG A 41 7.01 -12.46 15.55
C ARG A 41 6.98 -11.90 16.99
N GLY A 42 5.81 -11.81 17.61
CA GLY A 42 5.66 -11.37 19.00
C GLY A 42 5.59 -9.86 19.21
N PHE A 43 5.65 -9.06 18.14
CA PHE A 43 5.36 -7.62 18.16
C PHE A 43 4.38 -7.27 17.03
N THR A 44 3.93 -6.01 16.96
CA THR A 44 3.15 -5.48 15.84
C THR A 44 4.01 -4.59 14.95
N ARG A 45 3.76 -4.64 13.66
CA ARG A 45 4.40 -3.78 12.67
C ARG A 45 3.32 -2.88 12.06
N GLN A 46 3.45 -1.59 12.30
CA GLN A 46 2.60 -0.59 11.68
C GLN A 46 2.91 -0.52 10.18
N ILE A 47 1.85 -0.47 9.38
CA ILE A 47 1.86 -0.38 7.93
C ILE A 47 0.96 0.81 7.55
N ASP A 48 1.47 1.69 6.69
CA ASP A 48 0.74 2.90 6.28
C ASP A 48 -0.58 2.55 5.60
N ALA A 49 -0.58 1.61 4.65
CA ALA A 49 -1.82 1.08 4.10
C ALA A 49 -1.76 -0.38 3.61
N LEU A 50 -2.93 -1.01 3.57
CA LEU A 50 -3.19 -2.25 2.84
C LEU A 50 -4.24 -1.99 1.76
N ILE A 51 -3.99 -2.47 0.56
CA ILE A 51 -4.98 -2.51 -0.53
C ILE A 51 -5.26 -3.98 -0.84
N TRP A 52 -6.54 -4.36 -0.84
CA TRP A 52 -7.01 -5.60 -1.43
C TRP A 52 -7.79 -5.31 -2.70
N THR A 53 -7.40 -5.96 -3.78
CA THR A 53 -8.27 -6.26 -4.91
C THR A 53 -8.57 -7.76 -4.90
N ARG A 54 -9.46 -8.25 -5.77
CA ARG A 54 -9.65 -9.69 -5.93
C ARG A 54 -8.36 -10.41 -6.35
N GLN A 55 -7.45 -9.72 -7.02
CA GLN A 55 -6.23 -10.31 -7.58
C GLN A 55 -5.02 -10.19 -6.66
N ARG A 56 -4.91 -9.12 -5.86
CA ARG A 56 -3.72 -8.85 -5.04
C ARG A 56 -4.06 -8.30 -3.66
N CYS A 57 -3.16 -8.60 -2.72
CA CYS A 57 -3.01 -7.86 -1.47
C CYS A 57 -1.70 -7.07 -1.58
N ILE A 58 -1.75 -5.77 -1.35
CA ILE A 58 -0.65 -4.83 -1.56
C ILE A 58 -0.44 -4.07 -0.26
N VAL A 59 0.77 -4.11 0.25
CA VAL A 59 1.26 -3.24 1.31
C VAL A 59 1.73 -1.95 0.66
N VAL A 60 1.19 -0.83 1.08
CA VAL A 60 1.61 0.49 0.62
C VAL A 60 2.46 1.14 1.71
N GLU A 61 3.62 1.62 1.29
CA GLU A 61 4.49 2.48 2.08
C GLU A 61 4.39 3.90 1.51
N VAL A 62 3.73 4.80 2.25
CA VAL A 62 3.46 6.17 1.82
C VAL A 62 4.59 7.07 2.31
N LYS A 63 5.27 7.70 1.37
CA LYS A 63 6.47 8.51 1.65
C LYS A 63 6.26 9.94 1.22
N GLY A 64 6.44 10.88 2.16
CA GLY A 64 6.46 12.31 1.85
C GLY A 64 7.88 12.89 1.86
N PHE A 65 8.10 13.96 1.09
CA PHE A 65 9.30 14.80 1.21
C PHE A 65 9.21 15.76 2.41
N ARG A 66 10.27 15.79 3.22
CA ARG A 66 10.43 16.71 4.36
C ARG A 66 10.86 18.10 3.94
N SER A 67 11.53 18.23 2.80
CA SER A 67 11.87 19.49 2.15
C SER A 67 11.68 19.39 0.64
N ARG A 68 11.47 20.54 -0.03
CA ARG A 68 11.31 20.58 -1.49
C ARG A 68 12.62 20.20 -2.16
N GLN A 69 12.59 19.17 -2.99
CA GLN A 69 13.69 18.78 -3.88
C GLN A 69 13.14 18.43 -5.25
N ASP A 70 13.57 19.15 -6.26
CA ASP A 70 13.13 18.96 -7.64
C ASP A 70 14.13 18.10 -8.42
N GLY A 71 13.69 17.50 -9.52
CA GLY A 71 14.51 16.68 -10.41
C GLY A 71 14.27 15.19 -10.30
N THR A 72 15.14 14.37 -10.88
CA THR A 72 14.92 12.92 -10.96
C THR A 72 15.20 12.25 -9.61
N LEU A 73 14.28 11.40 -9.17
CA LEU A 73 14.47 10.55 -7.99
C LEU A 73 15.24 9.29 -8.39
N VAL A 74 16.41 9.10 -7.80
CA VAL A 74 17.31 7.98 -8.07
C VAL A 74 17.21 6.97 -6.93
N VAL A 75 16.89 5.73 -7.30
CA VAL A 75 16.77 4.58 -6.40
C VAL A 75 17.97 3.67 -6.61
N PRO A 76 19.03 3.81 -5.79
CA PRO A 76 20.20 2.97 -5.92
C PRO A 76 19.89 1.53 -5.48
N PRO A 77 20.72 0.55 -5.90
CA PRO A 77 20.57 -0.84 -5.44
C PRO A 77 20.68 -1.00 -3.92
N ASN A 78 21.48 -0.15 -3.27
CA ASN A 78 21.72 -0.13 -1.83
C ASN A 78 21.82 1.30 -1.31
N GLY A 79 21.54 1.50 -0.01
CA GLY A 79 21.64 2.78 0.66
C GLY A 79 20.41 3.68 0.46
N PRO A 80 20.52 4.98 0.78
CA PRO A 80 19.41 5.91 0.71
C PRO A 80 19.13 6.31 -0.73
N TRP A 81 17.87 6.61 -1.03
CA TRP A 81 17.47 7.22 -2.29
C TRP A 81 18.08 8.63 -2.42
N GLN A 82 18.34 9.04 -3.65
CA GLN A 82 19.05 10.27 -3.97
C GLN A 82 18.23 11.08 -4.98
N MET A 83 18.52 12.37 -5.07
CA MET A 83 18.14 13.19 -6.22
C MET A 83 19.25 13.10 -7.28
N SER A 84 18.94 13.43 -8.54
CA SER A 84 19.93 13.41 -9.63
C SER A 84 21.12 14.35 -9.44
N ASP A 85 21.03 15.30 -8.51
CA ASP A 85 22.15 16.18 -8.12
C ASP A 85 23.10 15.54 -7.08
N GLY A 86 22.86 14.28 -6.71
CA GLY A 86 23.67 13.50 -5.78
C GLY A 86 23.34 13.71 -4.29
N ARG A 87 22.43 14.63 -3.95
CA ARG A 87 21.96 14.79 -2.57
C ARG A 87 21.03 13.63 -2.19
N VAL A 88 21.06 13.23 -0.93
CA VAL A 88 20.07 12.28 -0.39
C VAL A 88 18.67 12.89 -0.52
N ALA A 89 17.73 12.10 -1.03
CA ALA A 89 16.32 12.49 -1.07
C ALA A 89 15.79 12.57 0.36
N ASP A 90 15.30 13.74 0.74
CA ASP A 90 14.86 14.09 2.07
C ASP A 90 13.43 13.58 2.31
N ILE A 91 13.29 12.26 2.18
CA ILE A 91 12.03 11.52 2.32
C ILE A 91 11.99 10.88 3.71
N TYR A 92 10.81 10.82 4.33
CA TYR A 92 10.64 10.16 5.62
C TYR A 92 11.11 8.70 5.59
N GLY A 93 11.97 8.33 6.54
CA GLY A 93 12.51 6.97 6.64
C GLY A 93 13.54 6.60 5.58
N ASN A 94 14.08 7.58 4.82
CA ASN A 94 15.19 7.36 3.89
C ASN A 94 16.53 7.66 4.56
N THR A 95 17.23 6.61 5.02
CA THR A 95 18.53 6.68 5.70
C THR A 95 19.50 5.67 5.09
N TYR A 96 20.75 5.65 5.58
CA TYR A 96 21.76 4.71 5.09
C TYR A 96 21.43 3.25 5.43
N ASP A 97 20.85 3.01 6.61
CA ASP A 97 20.54 1.66 7.10
C ASP A 97 19.12 1.20 6.73
N HIS A 98 18.27 2.13 6.28
CA HIS A 98 16.86 1.86 6.03
C HIS A 98 16.34 2.75 4.91
N ASN A 99 15.75 2.14 3.87
CA ASN A 99 15.16 2.87 2.74
C ASN A 99 13.72 2.40 2.47
N PRO A 100 12.95 3.15 1.64
CA PRO A 100 11.55 2.81 1.38
C PRO A 100 11.34 1.37 0.84
N ILE A 101 12.26 0.85 0.01
CA ILE A 101 12.18 -0.54 -0.49
C ILE A 101 12.37 -1.55 0.64
N THR A 102 13.36 -1.36 1.50
CA THR A 102 13.60 -2.29 2.61
C THR A 102 12.42 -2.29 3.59
N GLN A 103 11.81 -1.12 3.80
CA GLN A 103 10.62 -0.99 4.65
C GLN A 103 9.41 -1.73 4.08
N VAL A 104 9.02 -1.43 2.84
CA VAL A 104 7.85 -2.06 2.21
C VAL A 104 8.06 -3.58 2.06
N ARG A 105 9.29 -4.03 1.80
CA ARG A 105 9.62 -5.46 1.73
C ARG A 105 9.40 -6.15 3.08
N ALA A 106 9.85 -5.54 4.18
CA ALA A 106 9.66 -6.08 5.52
C ALA A 106 8.16 -6.12 5.89
N ASN A 107 7.42 -5.06 5.57
CA ASN A 107 5.97 -4.96 5.77
C ASN A 107 5.20 -6.02 4.95
N ALA A 108 5.52 -6.17 3.66
CA ALA A 108 4.93 -7.20 2.79
C ALA A 108 5.23 -8.62 3.28
N LEU A 109 6.43 -8.88 3.78
CA LEU A 109 6.79 -10.19 4.34
C LEU A 109 6.03 -10.48 5.63
N ALA A 110 5.91 -9.50 6.53
CA ALA A 110 5.13 -9.62 7.76
C ALA A 110 3.65 -9.95 7.44
N MET A 111 3.03 -9.16 6.56
CA MET A 111 1.65 -9.36 6.14
C MET A 111 1.45 -10.71 5.45
N LYS A 112 2.37 -11.12 4.56
CA LYS A 112 2.34 -12.42 3.90
C LYS A 112 2.33 -13.56 4.92
N ASN A 113 3.24 -13.53 5.89
CA ASN A 113 3.38 -14.59 6.88
C ASN A 113 2.12 -14.67 7.74
N TRP A 114 1.63 -13.53 8.22
CA TRP A 114 0.43 -13.45 9.03
C TRP A 114 -0.82 -13.90 8.26
N ALA A 115 -1.04 -13.41 7.04
CA ALA A 115 -2.17 -13.82 6.21
C ALA A 115 -2.12 -15.30 5.84
N THR A 116 -0.93 -15.86 5.60
CA THR A 116 -0.73 -17.29 5.35
C THR A 116 -1.14 -18.12 6.56
N GLN A 117 -0.76 -17.69 7.76
CA GLN A 117 -1.14 -18.34 9.01
C GLN A 117 -2.65 -18.30 9.23
N ILE A 118 -3.29 -17.13 9.08
CA ILE A 118 -4.73 -16.97 9.31
C ILE A 118 -5.56 -17.74 8.28
N THR A 119 -5.18 -17.68 7.01
CA THR A 119 -5.95 -18.34 5.93
C THR A 119 -5.59 -19.81 5.72
N ARG A 120 -4.56 -20.33 6.42
CA ARG A 120 -4.01 -21.68 6.26
C ARG A 120 -3.68 -22.05 4.79
N ARG A 121 -3.35 -21.05 3.98
CA ARG A 121 -2.99 -21.17 2.57
C ARG A 121 -1.87 -20.22 2.26
N ARG A 122 -0.94 -20.61 1.38
CA ARG A 122 0.14 -19.73 0.94
C ARG A 122 -0.45 -18.48 0.29
N ARG A 123 -0.09 -17.31 0.80
CA ARG A 123 -0.49 -16.01 0.22
C ARG A 123 0.68 -15.30 -0.45
N PHE A 124 0.33 -14.46 -1.40
CA PHE A 124 1.24 -13.49 -2.01
C PHE A 124 0.79 -12.09 -1.60
N VAL A 125 1.75 -11.28 -1.18
CA VAL A 125 1.58 -9.88 -0.83
C VAL A 125 2.63 -9.11 -1.61
N TYR A 126 2.19 -8.04 -2.26
CA TYR A 126 3.01 -7.16 -3.07
C TYR A 126 3.33 -5.89 -2.27
N GLY A 127 4.42 -5.21 -2.61
CA GLY A 127 4.76 -3.91 -2.06
C GLY A 127 4.51 -2.81 -3.07
N LEU A 128 4.07 -1.66 -2.59
CA LEU A 128 4.02 -0.41 -3.34
C LEU A 128 4.67 0.68 -2.49
N VAL A 129 5.72 1.32 -3.00
CA VAL A 129 6.18 2.59 -2.42
C VAL A 129 5.47 3.71 -3.18
N LEU A 130 4.72 4.53 -2.47
CA LEU A 130 4.03 5.67 -3.04
C LEU A 130 4.65 6.96 -2.48
N VAL A 131 5.37 7.69 -3.33
CA VAL A 131 6.01 8.95 -2.95
C VAL A 131 5.07 10.10 -3.25
N MET A 132 4.56 10.75 -2.21
CA MET A 132 3.80 12.00 -2.31
C MET A 132 4.76 13.18 -2.31
N LEU A 133 4.64 14.04 -3.32
CA LEU A 133 5.38 15.28 -3.43
C LEU A 133 4.70 16.37 -2.60
N ARG A 134 5.44 17.45 -2.40
CA ARG A 134 4.92 18.68 -1.79
C ARG A 134 4.26 19.55 -2.86
N PRO A 135 3.41 20.52 -2.46
CA PRO A 135 2.96 21.56 -3.38
C PRO A 135 4.15 22.20 -4.12
N ASP A 136 3.99 22.38 -5.44
CA ASP A 136 4.96 22.97 -6.36
C ASP A 136 6.31 22.23 -6.50
N GLN A 137 6.43 21.01 -5.96
CA GLN A 137 7.60 20.16 -6.15
C GLN A 137 7.47 19.36 -7.46
N ASP A 138 8.54 19.29 -8.24
CA ASP A 138 8.57 18.63 -9.54
C ASP A 138 9.61 17.49 -9.55
N VAL A 139 9.12 16.25 -9.55
CA VAL A 139 9.93 15.03 -9.65
C VAL A 139 9.47 14.25 -10.89
N PRO A 140 9.91 14.65 -12.09
CA PRO A 140 9.29 14.21 -13.35
C PRO A 140 9.68 12.79 -13.74
N SER A 141 10.68 12.20 -13.10
CA SER A 141 11.11 10.83 -13.40
C SER A 141 11.72 10.10 -12.22
N LEU A 142 11.68 8.77 -12.32
CA LEU A 142 12.25 7.82 -11.38
C LEU A 142 13.31 6.99 -12.10
N ASP A 143 14.56 7.09 -11.65
CA ASP A 143 15.65 6.20 -12.08
C ASP A 143 15.84 5.09 -11.04
N ALA A 144 15.25 3.93 -11.30
CA ALA A 144 15.43 2.73 -10.48
C ALA A 144 16.23 1.68 -11.24
N GLN A 145 17.54 1.62 -10.96
CA GLN A 145 18.47 0.69 -11.60
C GLN A 145 18.09 -0.78 -11.39
N VAL A 146 17.48 -1.09 -10.25
CA VAL A 146 16.97 -2.42 -9.91
C VAL A 146 15.50 -2.30 -9.56
N ARG A 147 14.66 -3.08 -10.24
CA ARG A 147 13.25 -3.25 -9.88
C ARG A 147 13.12 -4.45 -8.97
N PRO A 148 12.86 -4.27 -7.66
CA PRO A 148 12.74 -5.41 -6.77
C PRO A 148 11.52 -6.25 -7.15
N GLU A 149 11.65 -7.57 -7.09
CA GLU A 149 10.54 -8.46 -7.41
C GLU A 149 9.33 -8.15 -6.50
N LYS A 150 8.14 -8.02 -7.09
CA LYS A 150 6.86 -7.76 -6.40
C LYS A 150 6.80 -6.44 -5.64
N ILE A 151 7.70 -5.50 -5.93
CA ILE A 151 7.66 -4.14 -5.38
C ILE A 151 7.62 -3.14 -6.53
N ASP A 152 6.57 -2.34 -6.56
CA ASP A 152 6.40 -1.23 -7.48
C ASP A 152 6.66 0.10 -6.77
N ILE A 153 7.04 1.13 -7.53
CA ILE A 153 7.27 2.48 -7.01
C ILE A 153 6.48 3.44 -7.90
N VAL A 154 5.69 4.30 -7.26
CA VAL A 154 4.97 5.39 -7.90
C VAL A 154 5.38 6.69 -7.23
N VAL A 155 5.73 7.69 -8.04
CA VAL A 155 5.98 9.06 -7.59
C VAL A 155 4.80 9.90 -8.05
N GLU A 156 4.24 10.71 -7.13
CA GLU A 156 2.94 11.38 -7.19
C GLU A 156 2.34 11.64 -8.59
N ASP A 157 1.76 10.58 -9.15
CA ASP A 157 0.98 10.62 -10.37
C ASP A 157 -0.28 9.78 -10.17
N PHE A 158 -1.42 10.48 -10.03
CA PHE A 158 -2.71 9.87 -9.74
C PHE A 158 -3.18 8.96 -10.87
N ASP A 159 -2.89 9.32 -12.12
CA ASP A 159 -3.27 8.51 -13.29
C ASP A 159 -2.42 7.25 -13.38
N VAL A 160 -1.12 7.33 -13.07
CA VAL A 160 -0.24 6.16 -12.95
C VAL A 160 -0.71 5.25 -11.82
N PHE A 161 -1.09 5.80 -10.66
CA PHE A 161 -1.64 5.00 -9.55
C PHE A 161 -2.96 4.31 -9.94
N ARG A 162 -3.88 5.03 -10.59
CA ARG A 162 -5.13 4.45 -11.10
C ARG A 162 -4.88 3.36 -12.14
N TYR A 163 -3.97 3.62 -13.08
CA TYR A 163 -3.61 2.66 -14.12
C TYR A 163 -2.93 1.42 -13.54
N TYR A 164 -2.07 1.59 -12.52
CA TYR A 164 -1.48 0.50 -11.76
C TYR A 164 -2.54 -0.45 -11.20
N LEU A 165 -3.56 0.10 -10.52
CA LEU A 165 -4.67 -0.69 -9.97
C LEU A 165 -5.52 -1.33 -11.07
N HIS A 166 -5.83 -0.60 -12.14
CA HIS A 166 -6.62 -1.10 -13.27
C HIS A 166 -5.98 -2.36 -13.89
N ARG A 167 -4.65 -2.35 -14.10
CA ARG A 167 -3.92 -3.49 -14.65
C ARG A 167 -3.95 -4.74 -13.78
N LEU A 168 -4.34 -4.62 -12.51
CA LEU A 168 -4.45 -5.78 -11.64
C LEU A 168 -5.58 -6.72 -12.08
N ALA A 169 -6.62 -6.19 -12.74
CA ALA A 169 -7.77 -6.96 -13.21
C ALA A 169 -7.40 -8.08 -14.19
N ASP A 170 -6.28 -7.94 -14.91
CA ASP A 170 -5.78 -8.94 -15.86
C ASP A 170 -5.18 -10.19 -15.19
N HIS A 171 -5.01 -10.16 -13.86
CA HIS A 171 -4.47 -11.28 -13.11
C HIS A 171 -5.57 -12.21 -12.58
N SER A 172 -5.19 -13.46 -12.29
CA SER A 172 -6.08 -14.43 -11.65
C SER A 172 -6.55 -13.93 -10.29
N VAL A 173 -7.82 -14.18 -9.95
CA VAL A 173 -8.37 -13.95 -8.61
C VAL A 173 -7.61 -14.79 -7.57
N GLN A 174 -7.21 -14.15 -6.47
CA GLN A 174 -6.47 -14.73 -5.34
C GLN A 174 -7.16 -14.48 -3.99
N TRP A 175 -8.03 -13.48 -3.92
CA TRP A 175 -8.68 -13.03 -2.69
C TRP A 175 -10.19 -12.99 -2.86
N THR A 176 -10.89 -13.51 -1.86
CA THR A 176 -12.35 -13.41 -1.75
C THR A 176 -12.74 -12.48 -0.61
N ALA A 177 -13.95 -11.96 -0.65
CA ALA A 177 -14.52 -11.10 0.37
C ALA A 177 -14.49 -11.78 1.73
N ALA A 178 -14.79 -13.08 1.80
CA ALA A 178 -14.71 -13.85 3.05
C ALA A 178 -13.28 -13.90 3.63
N GLN A 179 -12.25 -13.96 2.77
CA GLN A 179 -10.86 -13.96 3.22
C GLN A 179 -10.44 -12.57 3.71
N VAL A 180 -10.81 -11.51 2.98
CA VAL A 180 -10.52 -10.12 3.38
C VAL A 180 -11.23 -9.78 4.69
N ASP A 181 -12.53 -10.08 4.80
CA ASP A 181 -13.35 -9.95 6.01
C ASP A 181 -12.71 -10.66 7.21
N THR A 182 -12.27 -11.91 7.01
CA THR A 182 -11.57 -12.68 8.05
C THR A 182 -10.29 -11.97 8.51
N LEU A 183 -9.48 -11.46 7.59
CA LEU A 183 -8.24 -10.76 7.94
C LEU A 183 -8.55 -9.45 8.68
N ILE A 184 -9.44 -8.59 8.17
CA ILE A 184 -9.76 -7.32 8.83
C ILE A 184 -10.36 -7.57 10.23
N THR A 185 -11.20 -8.60 10.38
CA THR A 185 -11.72 -9.02 11.69
C THR A 185 -10.60 -9.48 12.63
N ARG A 186 -9.61 -10.23 12.14
CA ARG A 186 -8.46 -10.69 12.95
C ARG A 186 -7.49 -9.57 13.32
N LEU A 187 -7.51 -8.45 12.59
CA LEU A 187 -6.83 -7.21 12.98
C LEU A 187 -7.62 -6.42 14.04
N GLY A 188 -8.86 -6.82 14.37
CA GLY A 188 -9.73 -6.09 15.30
C GLY A 188 -10.48 -4.90 14.65
N LEU A 189 -10.47 -4.81 13.32
CA LEU A 189 -10.92 -3.63 12.57
C LEU A 189 -12.28 -3.84 11.89
N ALA A 190 -13.02 -4.89 12.26
CA ALA A 190 -14.35 -5.17 11.70
C ALA A 190 -15.37 -4.05 11.93
N HIS A 191 -15.20 -3.29 13.02
CA HIS A 191 -16.07 -2.17 13.37
C HIS A 191 -16.10 -1.07 12.30
N LEU A 192 -15.02 -0.91 11.52
CA LEU A 192 -14.91 0.11 10.46
C LEU A 192 -15.91 -0.08 9.32
N TYR A 193 -16.46 -1.29 9.15
CA TYR A 193 -17.51 -1.59 8.16
C TYR A 193 -18.71 -2.31 8.81
N GLY A 194 -18.85 -2.19 10.14
CA GLY A 194 -19.96 -2.80 10.89
C GLY A 194 -19.99 -4.33 10.88
N GLY A 195 -18.86 -5.00 10.58
CA GLY A 195 -18.77 -6.47 10.49
C GLY A 195 -19.58 -7.08 9.34
N ARG A 196 -20.02 -6.25 8.38
CA ARG A 196 -20.87 -6.65 7.26
C ARG A 196 -20.05 -7.09 6.05
N ARG A 197 -19.88 -8.40 5.88
CA ARG A 197 -19.13 -8.97 4.73
C ARG A 197 -19.67 -8.52 3.38
N ASP A 198 -20.98 -8.27 3.25
CA ASP A 198 -21.61 -7.80 2.02
C ASP A 198 -21.06 -6.45 1.53
N ILE A 199 -20.56 -5.60 2.44
CA ILE A 199 -19.89 -4.34 2.11
C ILE A 199 -18.52 -4.62 1.46
N ILE A 200 -17.73 -5.52 2.04
CA ILE A 200 -16.42 -5.95 1.49
C ILE A 200 -16.60 -6.58 0.10
N ALA A 201 -17.57 -7.48 0.00
CA ALA A 201 -18.06 -8.12 -1.21
C ALA A 201 -18.38 -7.13 -2.34
N THR A 202 -19.21 -6.13 -2.04
CA THR A 202 -19.57 -5.06 -2.97
C THR A 202 -18.34 -4.26 -3.39
N ALA A 203 -17.48 -3.91 -2.44
CA ALA A 203 -16.27 -3.15 -2.72
C ALA A 203 -15.28 -3.89 -3.62
N LEU A 204 -15.19 -5.22 -3.49
CA LEU A 204 -14.36 -6.08 -4.33
C LEU A 204 -15.02 -6.44 -5.69
N GLU A 205 -16.26 -6.02 -5.93
CA GLU A 205 -17.09 -6.46 -7.07
C GLU A 205 -17.13 -7.99 -7.20
N GLU A 206 -17.24 -8.68 -6.05
CA GLU A 206 -17.35 -10.13 -6.04
C GLU A 206 -18.76 -10.57 -6.49
N PRO A 207 -18.89 -11.51 -7.44
CA PRO A 207 -20.19 -11.95 -7.94
C PRO A 207 -21.08 -12.54 -6.85
N ALA A 208 -22.39 -12.29 -6.93
CA ALA A 208 -23.39 -12.76 -5.96
C ALA A 208 -23.41 -14.28 -5.70
N HIS A 209 -22.90 -15.08 -6.63
CA HIS A 209 -22.90 -16.54 -6.53
C HIS A 209 -21.76 -17.09 -5.66
N ASP A 210 -20.80 -16.26 -5.24
CA ASP A 210 -19.65 -16.65 -4.40
C ASP A 210 -19.95 -16.52 -2.88
N TYR A 211 -21.16 -16.09 -2.49
CA TYR A 211 -21.56 -15.83 -1.10
C TYR A 211 -22.31 -16.98 -0.39
N ALA A 212 -22.66 -18.04 -1.12
CA ALA A 212 -23.45 -19.17 -0.63
C ALA A 212 -22.60 -20.24 0.09
#